data_AF-A0AAW9CF55-F1
#
_entry.id   AF-A0AAW9CF55-F1
#
_cell.length_a   1.000
_cell.length_b   1.000
_cell.length_c   1.000
_cell.angle_alpha   90.00
_cell.angle_beta   90.00
_cell.angle_gamma   90.00
#
_symmetry.space_group_name_H-M   'P 1'
#
loop_
_entity.id
_entity.type
_entity.pdbx_description
1 polymer ?
#
loop_
_entity_poly.entity_id
_entity_poly.type
_entity_poly.pdbx_seq_one_letter_code
_entity_poly.pdbx_strand_id
1 'polypeptide(L)'
;MFADFNTMVEELGGIETMKNDFVSNVSHEIRNPLAAIKNYATMMRDMDMDKAQREECVRTIISASERLNALVTNTSNSTNSKARPSSPRPSTTT
;
A
#
# COMPACT_ATOMS: atom_id res chain seq x y z
N MET A 1 -25.45 21.04 -19.78
CA MET A 1 -26.10 20.90 -18.46
C MET A 1 -26.31 19.45 -18.06
N PHE A 2 -27.10 18.63 -18.79
CA PHE A 2 -27.23 17.19 -18.46
C PHE A 2 -26.00 16.34 -18.82
N ALA A 3 -25.28 16.71 -19.89
CA ALA A 3 -24.01 16.06 -20.25
C ALA A 3 -22.95 16.23 -19.16
N ASP A 4 -22.83 17.44 -18.60
CA ASP A 4 -21.86 17.75 -17.53
C ASP A 4 -22.16 16.98 -16.24
N PHE A 5 -23.45 16.77 -15.92
CA PHE A 5 -23.87 15.96 -14.78
C PHE A 5 -23.53 14.48 -14.98
N ASN A 6 -23.80 13.92 -16.17
CA ASN A 6 -23.44 12.54 -16.47
C ASN A 6 -21.92 12.32 -16.47
N THR A 7 -21.13 13.26 -16.99
CA THR A 7 -19.67 13.23 -16.91
C THR A 7 -19.19 13.26 -15.46
N MET A 8 -19.77 14.13 -14.62
CA MET A 8 -19.42 14.24 -13.20
C MET A 8 -19.77 12.95 -12.43
N VAL A 9 -20.87 12.28 -12.77
CA VAL A 9 -21.27 11.00 -12.20
C VAL A 9 -20.34 9.85 -12.65
N GLU A 10 -19.93 9.82 -13.93
CA GLU A 10 -18.93 8.87 -14.42
C GLU A 10 -17.57 9.05 -13.75
N GLU A 11 -17.11 10.28 -13.60
CA GLU A 11 -15.86 10.60 -12.90
C GLU A 11 -15.91 10.17 -11.42
N LEU A 12 -17.03 10.39 -10.74
CA LEU A 12 -17.24 9.91 -9.36
C LEU A 12 -17.19 8.37 -9.27
N GLY A 13 -17.86 7.66 -10.18
CA GLY A 13 -17.81 6.19 -10.24
C GLY A 13 -16.41 5.66 -10.55
N GLY A 14 -15.67 6.35 -11.41
CA GLY A 14 -14.27 6.04 -11.73
C GLY A 14 -13.34 6.22 -10.51
N ILE A 15 -13.53 7.30 -9.73
CA ILE A 15 -12.77 7.54 -8.50
C ILE A 15 -13.04 6.46 -7.45
N GLU A 16 -14.30 6.06 -7.27
CA GLU A 16 -14.67 5.03 -6.30
C GLU A 16 -14.10 3.66 -6.69
N THR A 17 -14.14 3.32 -7.98
CA THR A 17 -13.54 2.08 -8.52
C THR A 17 -12.03 2.07 -8.29
N MET A 18 -11.33 3.16 -8.65
CA MET A 18 -9.88 3.29 -8.41
C MET A 18 -9.51 3.20 -6.93
N LYS A 19 -10.34 3.76 -6.03
CA LYS A 19 -10.13 3.67 -4.57
C LYS A 19 -10.25 2.23 -4.10
N ASN A 20 -11.28 1.51 -4.54
CA ASN A 20 -11.49 0.12 -4.16
C ASN A 20 -10.38 -0.79 -4.67
N ASP A 21 -9.93 -0.60 -5.91
CA ASP A 21 -8.80 -1.35 -6.48
C ASP A 21 -7.51 -1.08 -5.73
N PHE A 22 -7.24 0.18 -5.38
CA PHE A 22 -6.08 0.55 -4.55
C PHE A 22 -6.11 -0.15 -3.19
N VAL A 23 -7.24 -0.09 -2.47
CA VAL A 23 -7.37 -0.75 -1.16
C VAL A 23 -7.23 -2.26 -1.27
N SER A 24 -7.81 -2.88 -2.30
CA SER A 24 -7.71 -4.32 -2.55
C SER A 24 -6.25 -4.74 -2.80
N ASN A 25 -5.53 -4.00 -3.65
CA ASN A 25 -4.14 -4.28 -3.99
C ASN A 25 -3.22 -4.12 -2.77
N VAL A 26 -3.33 -3.01 -2.04
CA VAL A 26 -2.56 -2.79 -0.79
C VAL A 26 -2.85 -3.89 0.23
N SER A 27 -4.11 -4.29 0.38
CA SER A 27 -4.50 -5.37 1.29
C SER A 27 -3.88 -6.72 0.90
N HIS A 28 -3.82 -7.02 -0.40
CA HIS A 28 -3.17 -8.24 -0.91
C HIS A 28 -1.68 -8.24 -0.62
N GLU A 29 -1.01 -7.13 -0.90
CA GLU A 29 0.43 -7.00 -0.68
C GLU A 29 0.82 -7.05 0.79
N ILE A 30 -0.04 -6.56 1.70
CA ILE A 30 0.16 -6.66 3.15
C ILE A 30 -0.04 -8.09 3.68
N ARG A 31 -1.01 -8.84 3.14
CA ARG A 31 -1.28 -10.22 3.60
C ARG A 31 -0.09 -11.15 3.43
N ASN A 32 0.68 -10.99 2.37
CA ASN A 32 1.82 -11.85 2.06
C ASN A 32 2.94 -11.82 3.13
N PRO A 33 3.55 -10.68 3.48
CA PRO A 33 4.56 -10.61 4.53
C PRO A 33 3.96 -10.98 5.91
N LEU A 34 2.71 -10.64 6.19
CA LEU A 34 2.06 -11.02 7.44
C LEU A 34 1.91 -12.54 7.59
N ALA A 35 1.52 -13.23 6.51
CA ALA A 35 1.43 -14.68 6.48
C ALA A 35 2.81 -15.32 6.69
N ALA A 36 3.86 -14.79 6.07
CA ALA A 36 5.22 -15.25 6.28
C ALA A 36 5.62 -15.13 7.76
N ILE A 37 5.44 -13.96 8.38
CA ILE A 37 5.76 -13.73 9.80
C ILE A 37 5.05 -14.77 10.68
N LYS A 38 3.74 -14.94 10.49
CA LYS A 38 2.94 -15.90 11.25
C LYS A 38 3.45 -17.34 11.08
N ASN A 39 3.71 -17.75 9.84
CA ASN A 39 4.12 -19.12 9.54
C ASN A 39 5.47 -19.45 10.16
N TYR A 40 6.48 -18.59 9.98
CA TYR A 40 7.81 -18.82 10.56
C TYR A 40 7.80 -18.75 12.09
N ALA A 41 7.02 -17.85 12.68
CA ALA A 41 6.84 -17.80 14.13
C ALA A 41 6.16 -19.09 14.66
N THR A 42 5.19 -19.62 13.93
CA THR A 42 4.50 -20.88 14.26
C THR A 42 5.46 -22.07 14.14
N MET A 43 6.25 -22.15 13.07
CA MET A 43 7.27 -23.18 12.90
C MET A 43 8.29 -23.18 14.04
N MET A 44 8.79 -21.99 14.42
CA MET A 44 9.74 -21.84 15.53
C MET A 44 9.18 -22.21 16.91
N ARG A 45 7.86 -22.20 17.07
CA ARG A 45 7.14 -22.61 18.29
C ARG A 45 6.90 -24.12 18.32
N ASP A 46 6.49 -24.68 17.19
CA ASP A 46 5.95 -26.05 17.13
C ASP A 46 6.97 -27.11 16.69
N MET A 47 8.11 -26.70 16.13
CA MET A 47 9.17 -27.60 15.67
C MET A 47 10.43 -27.46 16.53
N ASP A 48 11.09 -28.59 16.78
CA ASP A 48 12.43 -28.59 17.32
C ASP A 48 13.40 -28.27 16.17
N MET A 49 14.20 -27.22 16.34
CA MET A 49 15.01 -26.63 15.27
C MET A 49 16.42 -26.41 15.77
N ASP A 50 17.40 -26.74 14.92
CA ASP A 50 18.77 -26.37 15.21
C ASP A 50 18.96 -24.85 15.17
N LYS A 51 20.12 -24.38 15.66
CA LYS A 51 20.43 -22.95 15.73
C LYS A 51 20.41 -22.29 14.35
N ALA A 52 20.88 -22.97 13.30
CA ALA A 52 20.96 -22.42 11.96
C ALA A 52 19.57 -22.24 11.33
N GLN A 53 18.70 -23.24 11.48
CA GLN A 53 17.30 -23.20 11.04
C GLN A 53 16.53 -22.09 11.78
N ARG A 54 16.77 -21.93 13.07
CA ARG A 54 16.18 -20.86 13.87
C ARG A 54 16.62 -19.47 13.37
N GLU A 55 17.90 -19.30 13.05
CA GLU A 55 18.39 -18.03 12.50
C GLU A 55 17.81 -17.71 11.11
N GLU A 56 17.61 -18.70 10.25
CA GLU A 56 16.94 -18.48 8.96
C GLU A 56 15.49 -18.02 9.13
N CYS A 57 14.76 -18.62 10.07
CA CYS A 57 13.39 -18.21 10.37
C CYS A 57 13.35 -16.77 10.90
N VAL A 58 14.24 -16.43 11.84
CA VAL A 58 14.36 -15.06 12.37
C VAL A 58 14.68 -14.06 11.26
N ARG A 59 15.65 -14.37 10.38
CA ARG A 59 15.99 -13.54 9.22
C ARG A 59 14.79 -13.32 8.31
N THR A 60 14.01 -14.38 8.05
CA THR A 60 12.83 -14.28 7.20
C THR A 60 11.74 -13.42 7.84
N ILE A 61 11.52 -13.54 9.15
CA ILE A 61 10.58 -12.70 9.91
C ILE A 61 11.00 -11.22 9.85
N ILE A 62 12.29 -10.92 10.05
CA ILE A 62 12.82 -9.55 9.98
C ILE A 62 12.59 -8.97 8.57
N SER A 63 12.97 -9.71 7.52
CA SER A 63 12.81 -9.24 6.14
C SER A 63 11.34 -9.01 5.76
N ALA A 64 10.44 -9.89 6.20
CA ALA A 64 9.00 -9.72 6.01
C ALA A 64 8.46 -8.48 6.73
N SER A 65 8.97 -8.20 7.94
CA SER A 65 8.59 -7.02 8.73
C SER A 65 9.08 -5.72 8.08
N GLU A 66 10.30 -5.70 7.55
CA GLU A 66 10.85 -4.56 6.80
C GLU A 66 10.05 -4.28 5.52
N ARG A 67 9.70 -5.33 4.76
CA ARG A 67 8.83 -5.21 3.57
C ARG A 67 7.47 -4.64 3.92
N LEU A 68 6.85 -5.14 5.00
CA LEU A 68 5.57 -4.62 5.47
C LEU A 68 5.66 -3.14 5.84
N ASN A 69 6.72 -2.74 6.55
CA ASN A 69 6.96 -1.34 6.90
C ASN A 69 7.15 -0.45 5.65
N ALA A 70 7.87 -0.94 4.63
CA ALA A 70 8.03 -0.24 3.36
C ALA A 70 6.69 -0.04 2.62
N LEU A 71 5.82 -1.06 2.58
CA LEU A 71 4.48 -0.96 1.99
C LEU A 71 3.63 0.10 2.70
N VAL A 72 3.62 0.09 4.04
CA VAL A 72 2.89 1.09 4.84
C VAL A 72 3.45 2.51 4.65
N THR A 73 4.78 2.65 4.59
CA THR A 73 5.42 3.96 4.39
C THR A 73 5.15 4.52 2.98
N ASN A 74 5.23 3.68 1.95
CA ASN A 74 5.00 4.09 0.55
C ASN A 74 3.55 4.51 0.29
N THR A 75 2.59 3.83 0.91
CA THR A 75 1.17 4.24 0.84
C THR A 75 0.92 5.58 1.54
N SER A 76 1.63 5.88 2.64
CA SER A 76 1.54 7.17 3.32
C SER A 76 2.16 8.33 2.52
N ASN A 77 3.20 8.10 1.73
CA ASN A 77 3.85 9.17 0.96
C ASN A 77 3.09 9.55 -0.32
N SER A 78 2.31 8.63 -0.89
CA SER A 78 1.51 8.90 -2.11
C SER A 78 0.27 9.77 -1.86
N THR A 79 -0.16 9.94 -0.61
CA THR A 79 -1.28 10.85 -0.26
C THR A 79 -0.83 12.30 -0.13
N ASN A 80 0.46 12.56 0.13
CA ASN A 80 0.98 13.92 0.38
C ASN A 80 1.48 14.64 -0.90
N SER A 81 1.69 13.91 -2.01
CA SER A 81 2.20 14.47 -3.26
C SER A 81 1.13 15.05 -4.21
N LYS A 82 -0.16 14.82 -3.95
CA LYS A 82 -1.28 15.39 -4.75
C LYS A 82 -1.84 16.72 -4.21
N ALA A 83 -1.23 17.31 -3.17
CA ALA A 83 -1.76 18.48 -2.47
C ALA A 83 -1.11 19.84 -2.83
N ARG A 84 -0.36 19.96 -3.94
CA ARG A 84 0.08 21.28 -4.44
C ARG A 84 -0.73 21.68 -5.67
N PRO A 85 -1.74 22.56 -5.56
CA PRO A 85 -2.22 23.29 -6.73
C PRO A 85 -1.07 24.18 -7.21
N SER A 86 -0.55 23.90 -8.40
CA SER A 86 0.30 24.84 -9.13
C SER A 86 -0.55 26.05 -9.49
N SER A 87 -0.38 27.15 -8.75
CA SER A 87 -1.04 28.42 -9.02
C SER A 87 -0.77 28.88 -10.46
N PRO A 88 -1.78 29.25 -11.26
CA PRO A 88 -1.54 29.88 -12.55
C PRO A 88 -1.02 31.30 -12.30
N ARG A 89 0.12 31.66 -12.91
CA ARG A 89 0.53 33.07 -13.01
C ARG A 89 -0.48 33.81 -13.88
N PRO A 90 -1.01 34.98 -13.47
CA PRO A 90 -1.73 35.84 -14.39
C PRO A 90 -0.71 36.47 -15.36
N SER A 91 -0.82 36.14 -16.64
CA SER A 91 -0.22 36.90 -17.72
C SER A 91 -0.94 38.25 -17.80
N THR A 92 -0.32 39.30 -17.26
CA THR A 92 -0.70 40.68 -17.59
C THR A 92 -0.21 40.96 -19.00
N THR A 93 -1.14 41.03 -19.95
CA THR A 93 -0.95 41.70 -21.24
C THR A 93 -1.97 42.83 -21.29
N THR A 94 -1.49 43.98 -21.77
CA THR A 94 -2.11 45.30 -21.89
C THR A 94 -1.91 46.21 -20.68
#